data_AF-A0A1D7V1B2-F1
#
_entry.id   AF-A0A1D7V1B2-F1
#
_cell.length_a   1.000
_cell.length_b   1.000
_cell.length_c   1.000
_cell.angle_alpha   90.00
_cell.angle_beta   90.00
_cell.angle_gamma   90.00
#
_symmetry.space_group_name_H-M   'P 1'
#
loop_
_entity.id
_entity.type
_entity.pdbx_description
1 polymer ?
#
loop_
_entity_poly.entity_id
_entity_poly.type
_entity_poly.pdbx_seq_one_letter_code
_entity_poly.pdbx_strand_id
1 'polypeptide(L)'
;MFHRILPSDNFLERIASKPKMITSKEYEWIREFYGGKAAVRSKVPLIQHIDEGLKILSEIGASEFAKRAFCLHPIFQSDSDLEANFRRAKDVDGYVMMLVMEYRKTANSYLSKRIIQSIEEIELSPILEVNQMLYADKIQNQKDFQIHHANSHPRSQELETYFKNWLQRLEPVIFSKS
;
A
#
# COMPACT_ATOMS: atom_id res chain seq x y z
N MET A 1 11.48 -26.85 6.00
CA MET A 1 10.10 -26.98 5.51
C MET A 1 9.33 -25.80 6.07
N PHE A 2 9.36 -24.66 5.38
CA PHE A 2 8.71 -23.43 5.86
C PHE A 2 7.22 -23.54 5.55
N HIS A 3 6.39 -23.67 6.59
CA HIS A 3 4.95 -23.54 6.43
C HIS A 3 4.66 -22.11 5.94
N ARG A 4 4.08 -22.00 4.73
CA ARG A 4 3.40 -20.79 4.28
C ARG A 4 2.40 -20.40 5.35
N ILE A 5 2.67 -19.32 6.09
CA ILE A 5 1.62 -18.60 6.79
C ILE A 5 1.07 -17.64 5.74
N LEU A 6 0.25 -18.18 4.83
CA LEU A 6 -0.77 -17.32 4.23
C LEU A 6 -1.56 -16.75 5.41
N PRO A 7 -2.04 -15.49 5.34
CA PRO A 7 -2.94 -15.00 6.37
C PRO A 7 -4.04 -16.04 6.55
N SER A 8 -4.23 -16.54 7.78
CA SER A 8 -5.24 -17.59 8.05
C SER A 8 -6.57 -17.20 7.42
N ASP A 9 -7.42 -18.13 7.00
CA ASP A 9 -8.74 -17.81 6.41
C ASP A 9 -9.53 -16.79 7.26
N ASN A 10 -9.32 -16.84 8.57
CA ASN A 10 -9.86 -15.92 9.58
C ASN A 10 -9.35 -14.46 9.49
N PHE A 11 -8.23 -14.18 8.82
CA PHE A 11 -7.70 -12.82 8.55
C PHE A 11 -8.40 -12.19 7.36
N LEU A 12 -8.59 -12.95 6.27
CA LEU A 12 -9.32 -12.49 5.09
C LEU A 12 -10.80 -12.26 5.39
N GLU A 13 -11.40 -13.04 6.30
CA GLU A 13 -12.76 -12.80 6.80
C GLU A 13 -12.88 -11.53 7.66
N ARG A 14 -11.88 -11.21 8.49
CA ARG A 14 -11.89 -10.01 9.35
C ARG A 14 -11.86 -8.69 8.55
N ILE A 15 -11.09 -8.64 7.46
CA ILE A 15 -11.03 -7.47 6.56
C ILE A 15 -12.31 -7.27 5.72
N ALA A 16 -13.21 -8.26 5.66
CA ALA A 16 -14.47 -8.16 4.91
C ALA A 16 -15.52 -7.27 5.60
N SER A 17 -15.37 -6.97 6.89
CA SER A 17 -16.27 -6.10 7.66
C SER A 17 -16.21 -4.63 7.20
N LYS A 18 -17.31 -3.85 7.30
CA LYS A 18 -17.31 -2.43 6.91
C LYS A 18 -16.36 -1.62 7.83
N PRO A 19 -15.49 -0.76 7.28
CA PRO A 19 -14.50 -0.05 8.08
C PRO A 19 -15.17 0.99 9.00
N LYS A 20 -14.62 1.15 10.20
CA LYS A 20 -14.88 2.35 11.01
C LYS A 20 -14.19 3.52 10.30
N MET A 21 -14.97 4.51 9.84
CA MET A 21 -14.41 5.64 9.09
C MET A 21 -13.34 6.36 9.92
N ILE A 22 -12.14 6.46 9.38
CA ILE A 22 -11.11 7.36 9.88
C ILE A 22 -11.49 8.76 9.41
N THR A 23 -11.99 9.58 10.31
CA THR A 23 -12.24 11.00 10.03
C THR A 23 -10.96 11.79 10.27
N SER A 24 -10.02 11.74 9.33
CA SER A 24 -8.82 12.57 9.33
C SER A 24 -8.80 13.53 8.14
N LYS A 25 -8.11 14.67 8.31
CA LYS A 25 -7.87 15.64 7.24
C LYS A 25 -7.20 14.98 6.03
N GLU A 26 -6.26 14.07 6.28
CA GLU A 26 -5.57 13.32 5.23
C GLU A 26 -6.50 12.40 4.42
N TYR A 27 -7.49 11.80 5.09
CA TYR A 27 -8.49 10.97 4.43
C TYR A 27 -9.47 11.80 3.58
N GLU A 28 -9.80 13.01 4.01
CA GLU A 28 -10.58 13.96 3.20
C GLU A 28 -9.78 14.41 1.96
N TRP A 29 -8.49 14.70 2.12
CA TRP A 29 -7.62 15.09 1.02
C TRP A 29 -7.54 14.04 -0.07
N ILE A 30 -7.36 12.77 0.28
CA ILE A 30 -7.30 11.70 -0.73
C ILE A 30 -8.66 11.46 -1.38
N ARG A 31 -9.75 11.63 -0.63
CA ARG A 31 -11.11 11.57 -1.17
C ARG A 31 -11.35 12.65 -2.22
N GLU A 32 -10.92 13.88 -1.94
CA GLU A 32 -10.97 14.99 -2.90
C GLU A 32 -10.04 14.78 -4.09
N PHE A 33 -8.79 14.34 -3.84
CA PHE A 33 -7.79 14.07 -4.88
C PHE A 33 -8.27 13.00 -5.87
N TYR A 34 -8.92 11.95 -5.35
CA TYR A 34 -9.58 10.97 -6.18
C TYR A 34 -10.85 11.52 -6.80
N GLY A 35 -11.66 12.36 -6.13
CA GLY A 35 -12.69 13.17 -6.79
C GLY A 35 -13.65 12.37 -7.67
N GLY A 36 -14.00 11.15 -7.26
CA GLY A 36 -14.82 10.20 -8.03
C GLY A 36 -14.07 9.36 -9.08
N LYS A 37 -12.74 9.51 -9.21
CA LYS A 37 -11.89 8.67 -10.04
C LYS A 37 -12.02 7.21 -9.62
N ALA A 38 -12.29 6.38 -10.60
CA ALA A 38 -12.18 4.94 -10.49
C ALA A 38 -10.81 4.49 -11.02
N ALA A 39 -10.32 3.38 -10.49
CA ALA A 39 -9.17 2.70 -11.06
C ALA A 39 -9.44 2.48 -12.54
N VAL A 40 -8.49 2.91 -13.38
CA VAL A 40 -8.62 2.83 -14.86
C VAL A 40 -8.98 1.41 -15.30
N ARG A 41 -8.53 0.42 -14.53
CA ARG A 41 -8.51 -1.00 -14.87
C ARG A 41 -9.70 -1.78 -14.28
N SER A 42 -9.99 -1.66 -12.98
CA SER A 42 -11.10 -2.37 -12.33
C SER A 42 -12.43 -1.60 -12.30
N LYS A 43 -12.41 -0.30 -12.61
CA LYS A 43 -13.55 0.63 -12.42
C LYS A 43 -14.02 0.75 -10.97
N VAL A 44 -13.30 0.15 -10.02
CA VAL A 44 -13.51 0.32 -8.59
C VAL A 44 -13.09 1.75 -8.20
N PRO A 45 -13.89 2.50 -7.42
CA PRO A 45 -13.48 3.81 -6.92
C PRO A 45 -12.13 3.73 -6.21
N LEU A 46 -11.16 4.58 -6.58
CA LEU A 46 -9.81 4.56 -6.00
C LEU A 46 -9.81 4.76 -4.49
N ILE A 47 -10.86 5.40 -3.95
CA ILE A 47 -11.05 5.53 -2.50
C ILE A 47 -11.25 4.18 -1.80
N GLN A 48 -11.81 3.16 -2.47
CA GLN A 48 -11.96 1.83 -1.89
C GLN A 48 -10.60 1.17 -1.64
N HIS A 49 -9.57 1.49 -2.45
CA HIS A 49 -8.21 1.00 -2.22
C HIS A 49 -7.64 1.56 -0.90
N ILE A 50 -7.95 2.82 -0.60
CA ILE A 50 -7.58 3.44 0.69
C ILE A 50 -8.32 2.76 1.83
N ASP A 51 -9.63 2.56 1.71
CA ASP A 51 -10.44 1.92 2.76
C ASP A 51 -9.97 0.49 3.07
N GLU A 52 -9.67 -0.31 2.04
CA GLU A 52 -9.14 -1.66 2.22
C GLU A 52 -7.75 -1.65 2.86
N GLY A 53 -6.85 -0.79 2.40
CA GLY A 53 -5.52 -0.64 2.99
C GLY A 53 -5.57 -0.22 4.46
N LEU A 54 -6.47 0.71 4.82
CA LEU A 54 -6.67 1.15 6.22
C LEU A 54 -7.19 0.03 7.13
N LYS A 55 -8.01 -0.89 6.61
CA LYS A 55 -8.41 -2.09 7.35
C LYS A 55 -7.22 -3.02 7.59
N ILE A 56 -6.44 -3.31 6.56
CA ILE A 56 -5.24 -4.16 6.68
C ILE A 56 -4.27 -3.55 7.70
N LEU A 57 -4.02 -2.24 7.63
CA LEU A 57 -3.20 -1.51 8.60
C LEU A 57 -3.73 -1.64 10.02
N SER A 58 -5.05 -1.59 10.20
CA SER A 58 -5.66 -1.74 11.53
C SER A 58 -5.50 -3.16 12.07
N GLU A 59 -5.67 -4.18 11.23
CA GLU A 59 -5.51 -5.60 11.62
C GLU A 59 -4.06 -5.95 11.99
N ILE A 60 -3.07 -5.37 11.30
CA ILE A 60 -1.65 -5.58 11.63
C ILE A 60 -1.12 -4.64 12.72
N GLY A 61 -2.00 -3.89 13.40
CA GLY A 61 -1.64 -3.03 14.53
C GLY A 61 -0.81 -1.80 14.14
N ALA A 62 -0.95 -1.27 12.93
CA ALA A 62 -0.27 -0.06 12.51
C ALA A 62 -0.78 1.18 13.27
N SER A 63 0.11 2.15 13.47
CA SER A 63 -0.21 3.39 14.17
C SER A 63 -1.20 4.27 13.41
N GLU A 64 -1.80 5.24 14.11
CA GLU A 64 -2.62 6.27 13.47
C GLU A 64 -1.80 7.18 12.55
N PHE A 65 -0.50 7.38 12.82
CA PHE A 65 0.38 8.12 11.91
C PHE A 65 0.59 7.38 10.59
N ALA A 66 0.81 6.06 10.63
CA ALA A 66 0.94 5.22 9.45
C ALA A 66 -0.35 5.22 8.62
N LYS A 67 -1.53 5.14 9.26
CA LYS A 67 -2.83 5.21 8.58
C LYS A 67 -3.07 6.57 7.91
N ARG A 68 -2.74 7.67 8.59
CA ARG A 68 -2.81 9.04 8.01
C ARG A 68 -1.84 9.20 6.84
N ALA A 69 -0.61 8.71 6.98
CA ALA A 69 0.38 8.71 5.90
C ALA A 69 -0.07 7.85 4.72
N PHE A 70 -0.68 6.70 4.98
CA PHE A 70 -1.26 5.84 3.95
C PHE A 70 -2.36 6.55 3.15
N CYS A 71 -3.16 7.40 3.78
CA CYS A 71 -4.13 8.20 3.02
C CYS A 71 -3.44 9.13 2.02
N LEU A 72 -2.30 9.72 2.38
CA LEU A 72 -1.59 10.69 1.54
C LEU A 72 -0.66 10.07 0.50
N HIS A 73 -0.24 8.81 0.66
CA HIS A 73 0.79 8.21 -0.18
C HIS A 73 0.55 8.36 -1.70
N PRO A 74 -0.68 8.24 -2.24
CA PRO A 74 -0.90 8.38 -3.68
C PRO A 74 -0.70 9.81 -4.17
N ILE A 75 -0.95 10.81 -3.32
CA ILE A 75 -0.86 12.25 -3.66
C ILE A 75 0.58 12.68 -3.90
N PHE A 76 1.55 11.92 -3.38
CA PHE A 76 2.98 12.26 -3.46
C PHE A 76 3.82 11.17 -4.13
N GLN A 77 3.19 10.13 -4.71
CA GLN A 77 3.88 8.90 -5.14
C GLN A 77 4.87 9.12 -6.30
N SER A 78 4.44 9.76 -7.38
CA SER A 78 5.31 10.01 -8.54
C SER A 78 6.09 11.32 -8.42
N ASP A 79 7.07 11.57 -9.29
CA ASP A 79 7.75 12.88 -9.36
C ASP A 79 6.75 13.99 -9.74
N SER A 80 5.87 13.72 -10.72
CA SER A 80 4.84 14.66 -11.13
C SER A 80 3.81 14.95 -10.02
N ASP A 81 3.41 13.92 -9.26
CA ASP A 81 2.47 14.10 -8.15
C ASP A 81 3.10 14.90 -7.01
N LEU A 82 4.37 14.62 -6.69
CA LEU A 82 5.13 15.38 -5.72
C LEU A 82 5.26 16.85 -6.14
N GLU A 83 5.65 17.13 -7.39
CA GLU A 83 5.79 18.49 -7.91
C GLU A 83 4.45 19.25 -7.83
N ALA A 84 3.35 18.63 -8.27
CA ALA A 84 2.02 19.23 -8.26
C ALA A 84 1.50 19.53 -6.85
N ASN A 85 1.87 18.72 -5.85
CA ASN A 85 1.33 18.80 -4.50
C ASN A 85 2.33 19.30 -3.45
N PHE A 86 3.58 19.61 -3.81
CA PHE A 86 4.66 19.96 -2.87
C PHE A 86 4.25 21.04 -1.87
N ARG A 87 3.56 22.10 -2.33
CA ARG A 87 3.09 23.20 -1.47
C ARG A 87 2.08 22.78 -0.39
N ARG A 88 1.36 21.67 -0.60
CA ARG A 88 0.42 21.12 0.38
C ARG A 88 1.12 20.45 1.56
N ALA A 89 2.39 20.06 1.41
CA ALA A 89 3.14 19.39 2.46
C ALA A 89 3.27 20.24 3.75
N LYS A 90 3.23 21.56 3.62
CA LYS A 90 3.27 22.49 4.76
C LYS A 90 2.06 22.35 5.72
N ASP A 91 0.94 21.84 5.22
CA ASP A 91 -0.30 21.74 5.99
C ASP A 91 -0.51 20.32 6.56
N VAL A 92 0.49 19.45 6.44
CA VAL A 92 0.54 18.08 6.95
C VAL A 92 1.47 18.03 8.16
N ASP A 93 1.12 17.19 9.13
CA ASP A 93 2.01 16.90 10.25
C ASP A 93 3.38 16.39 9.76
N GLY A 94 4.47 16.89 10.36
CA GLY A 94 5.83 16.59 9.91
C GLY A 94 6.19 15.11 9.98
N TYR A 95 5.72 14.40 11.01
CA TYR A 95 5.95 12.96 11.15
C TYR A 95 5.20 12.17 10.08
N VAL A 96 3.92 12.52 9.85
CA VAL A 96 3.12 11.94 8.75
C VAL A 96 3.81 12.15 7.41
N MET A 97 4.31 13.36 7.14
CA MET A 97 4.98 13.66 5.88
C MET A 97 6.31 12.90 5.71
N MET A 98 7.06 12.70 6.79
CA MET A 98 8.26 11.84 6.76
C MET A 98 7.93 10.41 6.36
N LEU A 99 6.85 9.83 6.91
CA LEU A 99 6.39 8.48 6.52
C LEU A 99 5.98 8.43 5.05
N VAL A 100 5.28 9.44 4.54
CA VAL A 100 4.87 9.54 3.12
C VAL A 100 6.10 9.59 2.21
N MET A 101 7.10 10.39 2.52
CA MET A 101 8.30 10.54 1.69
C MET A 101 9.15 9.26 1.70
N GLU A 102 9.30 8.61 2.85
CA GLU A 102 10.03 7.35 2.93
C GLU A 102 9.26 6.22 2.23
N TYR A 103 7.93 6.16 2.35
CA TYR A 103 7.10 5.25 1.56
C TYR A 103 7.33 5.46 0.07
N ARG A 104 7.24 6.71 -0.40
CA ARG A 104 7.44 7.08 -1.81
C ARG A 104 8.78 6.57 -2.33
N LYS A 105 9.86 6.88 -1.61
CA LYS A 105 11.22 6.46 -1.96
C LYS A 105 11.33 4.93 -2.03
N THR A 106 10.86 4.23 -1.00
CA THR A 106 10.97 2.75 -0.93
C THR A 106 10.06 2.05 -1.94
N ALA A 107 8.84 2.52 -2.16
CA ALA A 107 7.94 1.96 -3.18
C ALA A 107 8.51 2.15 -4.60
N ASN A 108 9.14 3.29 -4.88
CA ASN A 108 9.70 3.59 -6.19
C ASN A 108 11.06 2.90 -6.46
N SER A 109 11.75 2.37 -5.44
CA SER A 109 13.01 1.64 -5.63
C SER A 109 12.80 0.28 -6.31
N TYR A 110 11.61 -0.31 -6.19
CA TYR A 110 11.25 -1.56 -6.86
C TYR A 110 9.84 -1.49 -7.49
N LEU A 111 9.84 -1.31 -8.82
CA LEU A 111 8.64 -1.30 -9.67
C LEU A 111 8.52 -2.60 -10.47
N SER A 112 7.31 -2.95 -10.92
CA SER A 112 7.03 -4.21 -11.63
C SER A 112 7.79 -4.41 -12.95
N LYS A 113 8.48 -3.40 -13.46
CA LYS A 113 9.33 -3.50 -14.66
C LYS A 113 10.79 -3.87 -14.33
N ARG A 114 11.20 -3.76 -13.06
CA ARG A 114 12.56 -4.06 -12.63
C ARG A 114 12.73 -5.57 -12.50
N ILE A 115 13.75 -6.10 -13.17
CA ILE A 115 14.20 -7.49 -13.05
C ILE A 115 15.22 -7.53 -11.90
N ILE A 116 15.06 -8.49 -11.00
CA ILE A 116 15.96 -8.73 -9.86
C ILE A 116 16.44 -10.18 -9.91
N GLN A 117 17.65 -10.43 -9.42
CA GLN A 117 18.24 -11.77 -9.26
C GLN A 117 17.84 -12.39 -7.92
N SER A 118 17.60 -11.55 -6.91
CA SER A 118 17.26 -11.98 -5.56
C SER A 118 16.27 -11.03 -4.88
N ILE A 119 15.42 -11.54 -4.00
CA ILE A 119 14.44 -10.71 -3.25
C ILE A 119 15.11 -9.76 -2.26
N GLU A 120 16.36 -10.03 -1.88
CA GLU A 120 17.20 -9.21 -1.00
C GLU A 120 17.55 -7.87 -1.65
N GLU A 121 17.46 -7.74 -2.98
CA GLU A 121 17.59 -6.48 -3.70
C GLU A 121 16.41 -5.52 -3.47
N ILE A 122 15.30 -6.02 -2.91
CA ILE A 122 14.17 -5.20 -2.53
C ILE A 122 14.52 -4.55 -1.20
N GLU A 123 14.85 -3.26 -1.28
CA GLU A 123 15.10 -2.42 -0.13
C GLU A 123 13.81 -2.23 0.68
N LEU A 124 13.90 -2.49 1.98
CA LEU A 124 12.86 -2.14 2.93
C LEU A 124 13.18 -0.81 3.60
N SER A 125 12.15 -0.16 4.12
CA SER A 125 12.37 1.01 4.97
C SER A 125 12.98 0.60 6.31
N PRO A 126 13.86 1.42 6.92
CA PRO A 126 14.24 1.25 8.32
C PRO A 126 13.08 1.55 9.29
N ILE A 127 11.98 2.13 8.81
CA ILE A 127 10.81 2.49 9.62
C ILE A 127 9.73 1.42 9.47
N LEU A 128 9.36 0.75 10.57
CA LEU A 128 8.36 -0.32 10.56
C LEU A 128 7.00 0.16 10.01
N GLU A 129 6.57 1.37 10.38
CA GLU A 129 5.31 1.96 9.90
C GLU A 129 5.24 2.07 8.37
N VAL A 130 6.37 2.38 7.73
CA VAL A 130 6.45 2.43 6.26
C VAL A 130 6.35 1.03 5.66
N ASN A 131 6.98 0.04 6.28
CA ASN A 131 6.86 -1.36 5.83
C ASN A 131 5.42 -1.87 5.99
N GLN A 132 4.71 -1.47 7.06
CA GLN A 132 3.28 -1.76 7.23
C GLN A 132 2.43 -1.12 6.12
N MET A 133 2.71 0.14 5.76
CA MET A 133 2.06 0.82 4.63
C MET A 133 2.31 0.10 3.30
N LEU A 134 3.55 -0.29 3.01
CA LEU A 134 3.90 -1.05 1.80
C LEU A 134 3.19 -2.39 1.76
N TYR A 135 3.13 -3.11 2.88
CA TYR A 135 2.43 -4.38 2.98
C TYR A 135 0.94 -4.25 2.67
N ALA A 136 0.26 -3.27 3.29
CA ALA A 136 -1.15 -2.99 3.04
C ALA A 136 -1.43 -2.63 1.57
N ASP A 137 -0.62 -1.74 0.99
CA ASP A 137 -0.74 -1.36 -0.43
C ASP A 137 -0.54 -2.58 -1.36
N LYS A 138 0.45 -3.43 -1.10
CA LYS A 138 0.76 -4.57 -1.96
C LYS A 138 -0.30 -5.67 -1.89
N ILE A 139 -0.86 -5.95 -0.72
CA ILE A 139 -1.99 -6.87 -0.58
C ILE A 139 -3.20 -6.34 -1.33
N GLN A 140 -3.54 -5.07 -1.12
CA GLN A 140 -4.70 -4.45 -1.75
C GLN A 140 -4.56 -4.46 -3.28
N ASN A 141 -3.41 -4.05 -3.81
CA ASN A 141 -3.14 -4.06 -5.25
C ASN A 141 -3.10 -5.48 -5.85
N GLN A 142 -2.59 -6.47 -5.11
CA GLN A 142 -2.60 -7.86 -5.56
C GLN A 142 -4.03 -8.39 -5.69
N LYS A 143 -4.90 -8.10 -4.71
CA LYS A 143 -6.31 -8.49 -4.72
C LYS A 143 -7.04 -7.90 -5.92
N ASP A 144 -6.90 -6.60 -6.16
CA ASP A 144 -7.50 -5.92 -7.33
C ASP A 144 -7.01 -6.55 -8.65
N PHE A 145 -5.71 -6.81 -8.74
CA PHE A 145 -5.12 -7.49 -9.90
C PHE A 145 -5.68 -8.90 -10.13
N GLN A 146 -5.81 -9.71 -9.08
CA GLN A 146 -6.33 -11.07 -9.16
C GLN A 146 -7.78 -11.10 -9.63
N ILE A 147 -8.64 -10.22 -9.10
CA ILE A 147 -10.07 -10.19 -9.41
C ILE A 147 -10.30 -9.73 -10.85
N HIS A 148 -9.56 -8.73 -11.31
CA HIS A 148 -9.91 -8.02 -12.55
C HIS A 148 -8.98 -8.31 -13.74
N HIS A 149 -7.75 -8.80 -13.51
CA HIS A 149 -6.68 -8.71 -14.52
C HIS A 149 -5.79 -9.94 -14.69
N ALA A 150 -5.83 -10.90 -13.77
CA ALA A 150 -4.96 -12.09 -13.83
C ALA A 150 -5.04 -12.84 -15.18
N ASN A 151 -6.22 -12.88 -15.80
CA ASN A 151 -6.46 -13.61 -17.05
C ASN A 151 -6.37 -12.76 -18.33
N SER A 152 -6.18 -11.44 -18.21
CA SER A 152 -6.30 -10.50 -19.35
C SER A 152 -5.13 -9.53 -19.52
N HIS A 153 -4.29 -9.35 -18.49
CA HIS A 153 -3.20 -8.39 -18.57
C HIS A 153 -1.98 -8.96 -19.32
N PRO A 154 -1.42 -8.26 -20.34
CA PRO A 154 -0.26 -8.75 -21.10
C PRO A 154 0.97 -9.05 -20.24
N ARG A 155 1.06 -8.41 -19.08
CA ARG A 155 2.15 -8.54 -18.11
C ARG A 155 1.73 -9.26 -16.82
N SER A 156 0.80 -10.21 -16.93
CA SER A 156 0.18 -10.84 -15.76
C SER A 156 1.21 -11.58 -14.90
N GLN A 157 2.11 -12.34 -15.53
CA GLN A 157 3.16 -13.09 -14.82
C GLN A 157 4.17 -12.17 -14.11
N GLU A 158 4.55 -11.05 -14.73
CA GLU A 158 5.47 -10.09 -14.09
C GLU A 158 4.82 -9.39 -12.90
N LEU A 159 3.52 -9.09 -12.98
CA LEU A 159 2.78 -8.49 -11.87
C LEU A 159 2.60 -9.48 -10.72
N GLU A 160 2.28 -10.74 -11.01
CA GLU A 160 2.20 -11.78 -9.98
C GLU A 160 3.55 -11.97 -9.27
N THR A 161 4.63 -12.06 -10.03
CA THR A 161 6.00 -12.15 -9.50
C THR A 161 6.35 -10.93 -8.65
N TYR A 162 6.00 -9.73 -9.14
CA TYR A 162 6.21 -8.48 -8.43
C TYR A 162 5.54 -8.45 -7.05
N PHE A 163 4.25 -8.81 -6.97
CA PHE A 163 3.54 -8.84 -5.70
C PHE A 163 4.11 -9.91 -4.77
N LYS A 164 4.41 -11.11 -5.30
CA LYS A 164 5.01 -12.20 -4.53
C LYS A 164 6.35 -11.79 -3.91
N ASN A 165 7.21 -11.13 -4.68
CA ASN A 165 8.52 -10.71 -4.20
C ASN A 165 8.42 -9.67 -3.08
N TRP A 166 7.53 -8.69 -3.22
CA TRP A 166 7.26 -7.71 -2.17
C TRP A 166 6.76 -8.37 -0.88
N LEU A 167 5.75 -9.23 -0.97
CA LEU A 167 5.17 -9.88 0.20
C LEU A 167 6.18 -10.80 0.89
N GLN A 168 6.94 -11.59 0.13
CA GLN A 168 8.00 -12.44 0.67
C GLN A 168 9.07 -11.63 1.43
N ARG A 169 9.34 -10.41 1.00
CA ARG A 169 10.31 -9.52 1.66
C ARG A 169 9.73 -8.84 2.90
N LEU A 170 8.46 -8.45 2.87
CA LEU A 170 7.78 -7.68 3.92
C LEU A 170 7.27 -8.54 5.08
N GLU A 171 6.65 -9.69 4.80
CA GLU A 171 6.02 -10.56 5.81
C GLU A 171 6.92 -10.88 7.01
N PRO A 172 8.21 -11.24 6.83
CA PRO A 172 9.07 -11.53 7.97
C PRO A 172 9.24 -10.35 8.92
N VAL A 173 9.20 -9.10 8.43
CA VAL A 173 9.36 -7.89 9.25
C VAL A 173 8.03 -7.47 9.89
N ILE A 174 6.90 -7.73 9.22
CA ILE A 174 5.57 -7.42 9.75
C ILE A 174 5.17 -8.41 10.84
N PHE A 175 5.51 -9.68 10.69
CA PHE A 175 5.09 -10.76 11.58
C PHE A 175 6.21 -11.37 12.41
N SER A 176 7.42 -10.80 12.42
CA SER A 176 8.46 -11.17 13.39
C SER A 176 8.00 -10.78 14.79
N LYS A 177 7.36 -11.74 15.48
CA LYS A 177 7.00 -11.79 16.90
C LYS A 177 7.08 -10.46 17.66
N SER A 178 5.92 -9.83 17.84
CA SER A 178 5.52 -9.24 19.13
C SER A 178 5.75 -10.19 20.30
#